data_AF-N1WBY5-F1
#
_entry.id   AF-N1WBY5-F1
#
_cell.length_a   1.000
_cell.length_b   1.000
_cell.length_c   1.000
_cell.angle_alpha   90.00
_cell.angle_beta   90.00
_cell.angle_gamma   90.00
#
_symmetry.space_group_name_H-M   'P 1'
#
loop_
_entity.id
_entity.type
_entity.pdbx_description
1 polymer ?
#
loop_
_entity_poly.entity_id
_entity_poly.type
_entity_poly.pdbx_seq_one_letter_code
_entity_poly.pdbx_strand_id
1 'polypeptide(L)'
;MYRIESNPSSWIFRIENRFKIKLGETRRVSTNISWFQDPFWFGETFLQTLRGTSWDPILSVFTLVFHYLGETVFFMTLLSFVYVFIDRKLGIRLGVGLLSTAIFNALLKIWFESPRPTLPWNGPGKLVELSYGFPSGHVQTSVVIWGLIFLHVKNKTIRTIALFILMFMPFSRMYGGVHYPGDVLGGLIFGLIGLMTIEIVFKSFPELESPKAFTGQTFSKTKTFILVLVTLTLPSVLLYSNGSVLEKVKSYENVISASGALGGFAIGILLSKYHNLEWEKADRVSEAIRRAAVLILGIFLLYVLPGILVQKFLPENPVARYLRYGIVSSYIAFFSVYITVRWKEKADLKK
;
A
#
# COMPACT_ATOMS: atom_id res chain seq x y z
N MET A 1 -11.22 -46.44 29.14
CA MET A 1 -12.51 -45.88 28.68
C MET A 1 -12.62 -44.48 29.24
N TYR A 2 -12.28 -43.45 28.46
CA TYR A 2 -12.82 -42.09 28.53
C TYR A 2 -12.48 -41.41 27.20
N ARG A 3 -13.53 -41.10 26.46
CA ARG A 3 -13.56 -40.33 25.21
C ARG A 3 -13.93 -38.89 25.57
N ILE A 4 -13.77 -38.00 24.58
CA ILE A 4 -14.39 -36.66 24.40
C ILE A 4 -13.39 -35.54 24.77
N GLU A 5 -13.03 -34.56 23.93
CA GLU A 5 -13.65 -33.95 22.74
C GLU A 5 -12.59 -33.24 21.86
N SER A 6 -12.72 -33.34 20.54
CA SER A 6 -11.92 -32.57 19.58
C SER A 6 -12.58 -31.21 19.33
N ASN A 7 -12.02 -30.14 19.91
CA ASN A 7 -12.40 -28.76 19.62
C ASN A 7 -11.60 -28.22 18.40
N PRO A 8 -12.23 -27.72 17.30
CA PRO A 8 -11.50 -27.32 16.09
C PRO A 8 -10.76 -25.96 16.17
N SER A 9 -10.75 -25.27 17.31
CA SER A 9 -10.26 -23.89 17.43
C SER A 9 -8.79 -23.72 17.87
N SER A 10 -8.01 -24.81 18.00
CA SER A 10 -6.68 -24.75 18.65
C SER A 10 -5.46 -24.52 17.74
N TRP A 11 -5.62 -24.16 16.47
CA TRP A 11 -4.47 -23.97 15.55
C TRP A 11 -3.62 -22.74 15.90
N ILE A 12 -4.24 -21.68 16.43
CA ILE A 12 -3.52 -20.45 16.83
C ILE A 12 -2.68 -20.69 18.10
N PHE A 13 -3.18 -21.50 19.04
CA PHE A 13 -2.50 -21.75 20.32
C PHE A 13 -1.30 -22.71 20.22
N ARG A 14 -1.32 -23.64 19.24
CA ARG A 14 -0.22 -24.61 19.06
C ARG A 14 1.04 -24.02 18.43
N ILE A 15 0.93 -22.88 17.74
CA ILE A 15 2.07 -22.18 17.15
C ILE A 15 2.78 -21.33 18.23
N GLU A 16 2.04 -20.68 19.13
CA GLU A 16 2.63 -19.84 20.19
C GLU A 16 3.52 -20.64 21.18
N ASN A 17 3.16 -21.88 21.52
CA ASN A 17 3.92 -22.67 22.48
C ASN A 17 5.18 -23.33 21.93
N ARG A 18 5.35 -23.46 20.60
CA ARG A 18 6.62 -23.94 20.02
C ARG A 18 7.67 -22.83 19.84
N PHE A 19 7.29 -21.56 19.95
CA PHE A 19 8.21 -20.43 19.85
C PHE A 19 8.67 -19.87 21.21
N LYS A 20 8.08 -20.32 22.33
CA LYS A 20 8.44 -19.83 23.67
C LYS A 20 9.69 -20.46 24.29
N ILE A 21 10.29 -21.49 23.68
CA ILE A 21 11.50 -22.17 24.22
C ILE A 21 12.68 -21.94 23.28
N LYS A 22 13.11 -20.67 23.16
CA LYS A 22 14.47 -20.22 22.78
C LYS A 22 14.57 -18.69 22.78
N LEU A 23 14.01 -18.02 23.78
CA LEU A 23 14.33 -16.63 24.09
C LEU A 23 15.56 -16.61 25.01
N GLY A 24 16.68 -17.11 24.49
CA GLY A 24 18.01 -16.91 25.05
C GLY A 24 18.70 -15.85 24.21
N GLU A 25 18.85 -14.66 24.77
CA GLU A 25 19.78 -13.60 24.35
C GLU A 25 20.10 -13.53 22.85
N THR A 26 19.11 -13.20 22.02
CA THR A 26 19.43 -12.64 20.70
C THR A 26 19.97 -11.24 20.92
N ARG A 27 21.31 -11.11 21.00
CA ARG A 27 22.03 -9.85 20.82
C ARG A 27 21.38 -9.12 19.65
N ARG A 28 20.71 -8.00 19.92
CA ARG A 28 20.34 -7.03 18.89
C ARG A 28 21.66 -6.64 18.23
N VAL A 29 21.90 -7.11 17.02
CA VAL A 29 22.98 -6.56 16.19
C VAL A 29 22.46 -5.19 15.75
N SER A 30 22.57 -4.20 16.65
CA SER A 30 22.41 -2.81 16.29
C SER A 30 23.59 -2.49 15.39
N THR A 31 23.36 -2.35 14.10
CA THR A 31 24.27 -1.57 13.27
C THR A 31 24.40 -0.21 13.93
N ASN A 32 25.63 0.18 14.28
CA ASN A 32 26.01 1.46 14.88
C ASN A 32 25.63 2.63 13.96
N ILE A 33 24.35 2.95 13.85
CA ILE A 33 23.86 4.16 13.21
C ILE A 33 23.57 5.14 14.35
N SER A 34 24.54 6.02 14.62
CA SER A 34 24.49 7.01 15.70
C SER A 34 23.34 8.02 15.61
N TRP A 35 22.59 8.02 14.50
CA TRP A 35 21.58 9.02 14.18
C TRP A 35 20.28 8.83 14.98
N PHE A 36 19.97 7.61 15.44
CA PHE A 36 18.76 7.29 16.21
C PHE A 36 18.92 7.46 17.72
N GLN A 37 19.98 8.14 18.17
CA GLN A 37 20.30 8.30 19.59
C GLN A 37 19.73 9.59 20.19
N ASP A 38 19.23 10.51 19.37
CA ASP A 38 18.68 11.77 19.84
C ASP A 38 17.39 11.55 20.67
N PRO A 39 17.34 11.96 21.95
CA PRO A 39 16.21 11.69 22.83
C PRO A 39 14.91 12.42 22.44
N PHE A 40 15.00 13.50 21.67
CA PHE A 40 13.81 14.21 21.19
C PHE A 40 13.27 13.55 19.93
N TRP A 41 14.13 13.32 18.93
CA TRP A 41 13.72 12.78 17.63
C TRP A 41 13.38 11.30 17.67
N PHE A 42 14.02 10.53 18.57
CA PHE A 42 13.91 9.08 18.66
C PHE A 42 13.77 8.56 20.09
N GLY A 43 13.34 9.42 21.01
CA GLY A 43 12.98 9.02 22.38
C GLY A 43 11.47 9.03 22.63
N GLU A 44 11.07 8.35 23.71
CA GLU A 44 9.66 8.20 24.08
C GLU A 44 9.13 9.36 24.93
N THR A 45 9.99 10.20 25.49
CA THR A 45 9.60 11.29 26.39
C THR A 45 8.55 12.21 25.76
N PHE A 46 8.76 12.60 24.50
CA PHE A 46 7.77 13.39 23.77
C PHE A 46 6.47 12.62 23.49
N LEU A 47 6.54 11.31 23.23
CA LEU A 47 5.34 10.51 22.98
C LEU A 47 4.49 10.35 24.24
N GLN A 48 5.14 10.25 25.40
CA GLN A 48 4.46 10.14 26.69
C GLN A 48 3.68 11.40 27.05
N THR A 49 4.16 12.60 26.67
CA THR A 49 3.44 13.86 26.93
C THR A 49 2.17 14.01 26.11
N LEU A 50 1.98 13.24 25.05
CA LEU A 50 0.76 13.23 24.25
C LEU A 50 -0.41 12.49 24.93
N ARG A 51 -0.16 11.76 26.02
CA ARG A 51 -1.11 10.89 26.72
C ARG A 51 -1.33 11.35 28.17
N GLY A 52 -2.31 10.75 28.83
CA GLY A 52 -2.63 11.04 30.24
C GLY A 52 -3.62 12.19 30.40
N THR A 53 -4.34 12.55 29.34
CA THR A 53 -5.34 13.63 29.36
C THR A 53 -6.76 13.07 29.41
N SER A 54 -7.73 13.88 29.83
CA SER A 54 -9.16 13.52 29.77
C SER A 54 -9.66 13.25 28.34
N TRP A 55 -8.89 13.64 27.31
CA TRP A 55 -9.22 13.44 25.90
C TRP A 55 -8.79 12.06 25.37
N ASP A 56 -8.06 11.26 26.15
CA ASP A 56 -7.47 10.00 25.68
C ASP A 56 -8.48 9.01 25.05
N PRO A 57 -9.71 8.83 25.56
CA PRO A 57 -10.69 7.96 24.91
C PRO A 57 -11.01 8.40 23.47
N ILE A 58 -11.13 9.72 23.24
CA ILE A 58 -11.45 10.29 21.94
C ILE A 58 -10.22 10.20 21.02
N LEU A 59 -9.04 10.59 21.52
CA LEU A 59 -7.80 10.56 20.76
C LEU A 59 -7.39 9.13 20.38
N SER A 60 -7.74 8.14 21.20
CA SER A 60 -7.52 6.72 20.92
C SER A 60 -8.37 6.22 19.76
N VAL A 61 -9.67 6.53 19.75
CA VAL A 61 -10.57 6.18 18.63
C VAL A 61 -10.13 6.91 17.36
N PHE A 62 -9.82 8.20 17.47
CA PHE A 62 -9.29 9.01 16.38
C PHE A 62 -8.04 8.38 15.77
N THR A 63 -7.09 7.97 16.61
CA THR A 63 -5.85 7.33 16.18
C THR A 63 -6.09 5.99 15.48
N LEU A 64 -7.05 5.21 15.95
CA LEU A 64 -7.43 3.95 15.33
C LEU A 64 -8.08 4.17 13.96
N VAL A 65 -8.97 5.16 13.81
CA VAL A 65 -9.56 5.52 12.51
C VAL A 65 -8.45 5.91 11.54
N PHE A 66 -7.54 6.78 11.97
CA PHE A 66 -6.41 7.20 11.15
C PHE A 66 -5.46 6.05 10.80
N HIS A 67 -5.32 5.04 11.68
CA HIS A 67 -4.56 3.83 11.35
C HIS A 67 -5.18 3.13 10.15
N TYR A 68 -6.48 2.86 10.17
CA TYR A 68 -7.15 2.23 9.04
C TYR A 68 -7.16 3.10 7.77
N LEU A 69 -7.18 4.43 7.88
CA LEU A 69 -7.04 5.33 6.73
C LEU A 69 -5.63 5.34 6.13
N GLY A 70 -4.62 4.95 6.91
CA GLY A 70 -3.23 4.84 6.43
C GLY A 70 -2.82 3.42 6.03
N GLU A 71 -3.73 2.46 6.14
CA GLU A 71 -3.47 1.05 5.83
C GLU A 71 -3.45 0.76 4.33
N THR A 72 -2.69 -0.28 3.97
CA THR A 72 -2.52 -0.68 2.56
C THR A 72 -3.86 -1.07 1.93
N VAL A 73 -4.72 -1.77 2.69
CA VAL A 73 -6.04 -2.20 2.19
C VAL A 73 -6.93 -1.01 1.85
N PHE A 74 -6.92 0.04 2.67
CA PHE A 74 -7.67 1.26 2.40
C PHE A 74 -7.19 1.93 1.12
N PHE A 75 -5.89 2.15 0.97
CA PHE A 75 -5.34 2.82 -0.21
C PHE A 75 -5.53 2.00 -1.50
N MET A 76 -5.39 0.67 -1.45
CA MET A 76 -5.65 -0.19 -2.61
C MET A 76 -7.13 -0.17 -3.02
N THR A 77 -8.04 -0.11 -2.04
CA THR A 77 -9.49 0.02 -2.30
C THR A 77 -9.81 1.38 -2.90
N LEU A 78 -9.27 2.46 -2.32
CA LEU A 78 -9.43 3.83 -2.80
C LEU A 78 -8.89 3.98 -4.23
N LEU A 79 -7.69 3.47 -4.50
CA LEU A 79 -7.08 3.45 -5.84
C LEU A 79 -7.97 2.74 -6.85
N SER A 80 -8.38 1.50 -6.53
CA SER A 80 -9.20 0.69 -7.43
C SER A 80 -10.55 1.36 -7.71
N PHE A 81 -11.14 1.98 -6.68
CA PHE A 81 -12.36 2.74 -6.81
C PHE A 81 -12.19 3.97 -7.72
N VAL A 82 -11.17 4.81 -7.47
CA VAL A 82 -10.94 6.00 -8.27
C VAL A 82 -10.65 5.64 -9.73
N TYR A 83 -9.78 4.66 -9.97
CA TYR A 83 -9.38 4.23 -11.31
C TYR A 83 -10.54 3.64 -12.11
N VAL A 84 -11.33 2.75 -11.52
CA VAL A 84 -12.39 2.02 -12.23
C VAL A 84 -13.70 2.81 -12.30
N PHE A 85 -14.01 3.68 -11.33
CA PHE A 85 -15.36 4.27 -11.21
C PHE A 85 -15.42 5.77 -11.41
N ILE A 86 -14.33 6.50 -11.19
CA ILE A 86 -14.37 7.96 -11.08
C ILE A 86 -13.55 8.62 -12.18
N ASP A 87 -12.23 8.47 -12.13
CA ASP A 87 -11.30 9.17 -13.00
C ASP A 87 -10.08 8.29 -13.24
N ARG A 88 -9.94 7.86 -14.49
CA ARG A 88 -8.82 7.03 -14.95
C ARG A 88 -7.47 7.71 -14.74
N LYS A 89 -7.35 9.01 -15.05
CA LYS A 89 -6.07 9.73 -14.97
C LYS A 89 -5.62 9.87 -13.53
N LEU A 90 -6.54 10.30 -12.66
CA LEU A 90 -6.27 10.37 -11.23
C LEU A 90 -5.94 8.97 -10.69
N GLY A 91 -6.68 7.93 -11.07
CA GLY A 91 -6.39 6.56 -10.68
C GLY A 91 -4.98 6.10 -11.08
N ILE A 92 -4.50 6.47 -12.27
CA ILE A 92 -3.12 6.17 -12.70
C ILE A 92 -2.11 6.90 -11.80
N ARG A 93 -2.29 8.19 -11.53
CA ARG A 93 -1.41 8.96 -10.63
C ARG A 93 -1.36 8.34 -9.23
N LEU A 94 -2.53 8.01 -8.67
CA LEU A 94 -2.64 7.39 -7.35
C LEU A 94 -1.97 6.02 -7.33
N GLY A 95 -2.11 5.21 -8.40
CA GLY A 95 -1.54 3.87 -8.46
C GLY A 95 -0.03 3.89 -8.54
N VAL A 96 0.53 4.69 -9.45
CA VAL A 96 1.98 4.86 -9.56
C VAL A 96 2.54 5.50 -8.29
N GLY A 97 1.88 6.53 -7.75
CA GLY A 97 2.26 7.20 -6.51
C GLY A 97 2.27 6.26 -5.30
N LEU A 98 1.19 5.52 -5.05
CA LEU A 98 1.08 4.56 -3.94
C LEU A 98 2.20 3.52 -3.98
N LEU A 99 2.35 2.87 -5.14
CA LEU A 99 3.20 1.70 -5.28
C LEU A 99 4.69 2.08 -5.29
N SER A 100 5.07 3.15 -5.98
CA SER A 100 6.45 3.67 -5.94
C SER A 100 6.84 4.15 -4.54
N THR A 101 5.92 4.85 -3.85
CA THR A 101 6.14 5.31 -2.47
C THR A 101 6.30 4.13 -1.51
N ALA A 102 5.49 3.07 -1.66
CA ALA A 102 5.61 1.87 -0.84
C ALA A 102 6.96 1.16 -1.05
N ILE A 103 7.43 1.04 -2.29
CA ILE A 103 8.76 0.48 -2.61
C ILE A 103 9.84 1.32 -1.93
N PHE A 104 9.81 2.64 -2.16
CA PHE A 104 10.83 3.54 -1.63
C PHE A 104 10.84 3.55 -0.09
N ASN A 105 9.67 3.63 0.55
CA ASN A 105 9.55 3.57 2.00
C ASN A 105 10.14 2.27 2.58
N ALA A 106 9.80 1.12 1.97
CA ALA A 106 10.29 -0.16 2.45
C ALA A 106 11.81 -0.32 2.24
N LEU A 107 12.37 0.19 1.13
CA LEU A 107 13.81 0.26 0.91
C LEU A 107 14.53 1.12 1.96
N LEU A 108 13.97 2.29 2.29
CA LEU A 108 14.52 3.13 3.36
C LEU A 108 14.45 2.44 4.73
N LYS A 109 13.35 1.75 5.03
CA LYS A 109 13.23 0.95 6.26
C LYS A 109 14.30 -0.12 6.37
N ILE A 110 14.60 -0.81 5.27
CA ILE A 110 15.69 -1.80 5.18
C ILE A 110 17.05 -1.14 5.36
N TRP A 111 17.25 0.04 4.78
CA TRP A 111 18.52 0.73 4.82
C TRP A 111 18.86 1.26 6.21
N PHE A 112 17.85 1.81 6.90
CA PHE A 112 18.04 2.47 8.19
C PHE A 112 17.79 1.57 9.40
N GLU A 113 17.00 0.50 9.27
CA GLU A 113 16.69 -0.49 10.32
C GLU A 113 16.31 0.12 11.69
N SER A 114 15.64 1.28 11.67
CA SER A 114 15.29 2.00 12.89
C SER A 114 14.28 1.22 13.75
N PRO A 115 14.54 1.03 15.06
CA PRO A 115 13.60 0.38 15.96
C PRO A 115 12.35 1.24 16.16
N ARG A 116 11.25 0.62 16.57
CA ARG A 116 10.02 1.35 16.96
C ARG A 116 10.05 1.77 18.44
N PRO A 117 9.20 2.73 18.84
CA PRO A 117 8.93 2.95 20.25
C PRO A 117 8.39 1.68 20.90
N THR A 118 8.71 1.50 22.18
CA THR A 118 8.25 0.40 23.03
C THR A 118 7.00 0.76 23.84
N LEU A 119 6.45 1.95 23.60
CA LEU A 119 5.28 2.48 24.27
C LEU A 119 4.01 1.66 23.93
N PRO A 120 3.31 1.06 24.91
CA PRO A 120 2.17 0.18 24.65
C PRO A 120 0.98 0.94 24.07
N TRP A 121 0.18 0.27 23.23
CA TRP A 121 -1.11 0.80 22.77
C TRP A 121 -2.20 0.55 23.82
N ASN A 122 -2.79 1.63 24.33
CA ASN A 122 -3.82 1.58 25.39
C ASN A 122 -5.25 1.87 24.88
N GLY A 123 -5.41 2.08 23.58
CA GLY A 123 -6.72 2.37 22.96
C GLY A 123 -7.48 1.11 22.53
N PRO A 124 -8.66 1.27 21.90
CA PRO A 124 -9.44 0.14 21.43
C PRO A 124 -8.76 -0.57 20.25
N GLY A 125 -9.19 -1.81 19.99
CA GLY A 125 -8.74 -2.58 18.83
C GLY A 125 -7.26 -2.97 18.88
N LYS A 126 -6.72 -3.34 17.71
CA LYS A 126 -5.31 -3.66 17.54
C LYS A 126 -4.65 -2.61 16.67
N LEU A 127 -3.52 -2.09 17.12
CA LEU A 127 -2.65 -1.20 16.39
C LEU A 127 -1.24 -1.80 16.46
N VAL A 128 -0.86 -2.54 15.43
CA VAL A 128 0.38 -3.32 15.39
C VAL A 128 1.09 -3.05 14.10
N GLU A 129 2.38 -2.78 14.20
CA GLU A 129 3.25 -2.49 13.07
C GLU A 129 4.44 -3.44 13.10
N LEU A 130 4.64 -4.18 12.01
CA LEU A 130 5.59 -5.30 11.98
C LEU A 130 6.90 -5.00 11.23
N SER A 131 7.03 -3.84 10.60
CA SER A 131 8.25 -3.41 9.89
C SER A 131 9.02 -2.37 10.70
N TYR A 132 10.25 -2.02 10.31
CA TYR A 132 11.05 -0.97 10.98
C TYR A 132 10.32 0.38 11.09
N GLY A 133 10.75 1.27 11.99
CA GLY A 133 10.12 2.56 12.27
C GLY A 133 10.34 3.59 11.15
N PHE A 134 11.59 3.95 10.90
CA PHE A 134 11.97 5.05 10.01
C PHE A 134 11.97 4.66 8.52
N PRO A 135 11.41 5.48 7.62
CA PRO A 135 10.44 6.55 7.87
C PRO A 135 9.01 6.00 8.00
N SER A 136 8.09 6.79 8.56
CA SER A 136 6.69 6.38 8.73
C SER A 136 5.97 6.21 7.37
N GLY A 137 5.58 4.98 7.05
CA GLY A 137 4.88 4.65 5.79
C GLY A 137 3.48 5.25 5.70
N HIS A 138 2.73 5.26 6.81
CA HIS A 138 1.41 5.90 6.89
C HIS A 138 1.49 7.39 6.54
N VAL A 139 2.47 8.11 7.10
CA VAL A 139 2.68 9.54 6.82
C VAL A 139 3.14 9.73 5.38
N GLN A 140 4.16 8.99 4.93
CA GLN A 140 4.71 9.10 3.58
C GLN A 140 3.66 8.86 2.50
N THR A 141 2.90 7.77 2.60
CA THR A 141 1.83 7.45 1.65
C THR A 141 0.69 8.46 1.74
N SER A 142 0.34 8.93 2.94
CA SER A 142 -0.68 9.97 3.08
C SER A 142 -0.32 11.26 2.36
N VAL A 143 0.94 11.72 2.49
CA VAL A 143 1.43 12.90 1.77
C VAL A 143 1.26 12.75 0.27
N VAL A 144 1.63 11.60 -0.29
CA VAL A 144 1.52 11.36 -1.73
C VAL A 144 0.07 11.26 -2.18
N ILE A 145 -0.73 10.40 -1.54
CA ILE A 145 -2.10 10.11 -2.00
C ILE A 145 -3.04 11.28 -1.76
N TRP A 146 -3.08 11.79 -0.53
CA TRP A 146 -3.95 12.92 -0.22
C TRP A 146 -3.43 14.23 -0.84
N GLY A 147 -2.11 14.36 -1.05
CA GLY A 147 -1.53 15.46 -1.83
C GLY A 147 -1.99 15.44 -3.28
N LEU A 148 -1.94 14.29 -3.96
CA LEU A 148 -2.45 14.12 -5.32
C LEU A 148 -3.96 14.42 -5.40
N ILE A 149 -4.74 13.91 -4.46
CA ILE A 149 -6.18 14.22 -4.38
C ILE A 149 -6.40 15.72 -4.20
N PHE A 150 -5.67 16.37 -3.31
CA PHE A 150 -5.79 17.81 -3.05
C PHE A 150 -5.46 18.67 -4.28
N LEU A 151 -4.47 18.27 -5.08
CA LEU A 151 -4.01 18.99 -6.27
C LEU A 151 -4.95 18.80 -7.46
N HIS A 152 -5.50 17.59 -7.66
CA HIS A 152 -6.23 17.23 -8.89
C HIS A 152 -7.75 17.21 -8.76
N VAL A 153 -8.29 17.13 -7.54
CA VAL A 153 -9.74 17.13 -7.33
C VAL A 153 -10.24 18.55 -7.08
N LYS A 154 -11.17 19.04 -7.91
CA LYS A 154 -11.73 20.41 -7.79
C LYS A 154 -12.73 20.57 -6.65
N ASN A 155 -13.34 19.49 -6.17
CA ASN A 155 -14.35 19.53 -5.12
C ASN A 155 -13.74 20.03 -3.79
N LYS A 156 -14.25 21.16 -3.27
CA LYS A 156 -13.73 21.79 -2.04
C LYS A 156 -13.80 20.87 -0.83
N THR A 157 -14.90 20.15 -0.64
CA THR A 157 -15.08 19.21 0.49
C THR A 157 -14.03 18.09 0.46
N ILE A 158 -13.77 17.49 -0.70
CA ILE A 158 -12.75 16.45 -0.85
C ILE A 158 -11.36 17.02 -0.55
N ARG A 159 -11.05 18.23 -1.02
CA ARG A 159 -9.77 18.90 -0.71
C ARG A 159 -9.62 19.18 0.79
N THR A 160 -10.69 19.62 1.45
CA THR A 160 -10.69 19.84 2.91
C THR A 160 -10.46 18.53 3.67
N ILE A 161 -11.10 17.43 3.26
CA ILE A 161 -10.87 16.10 3.86
C ILE A 161 -9.42 15.65 3.64
N ALA A 162 -8.89 15.81 2.43
CA ALA A 162 -7.50 15.47 2.13
C ALA A 162 -6.52 16.26 3.01
N LEU A 163 -6.71 17.57 3.14
CA LEU A 163 -5.89 18.43 3.99
C LEU A 163 -6.00 18.04 5.48
N PHE A 164 -7.21 17.72 5.94
CA PHE A 164 -7.43 17.24 7.30
C PHE A 164 -6.64 15.96 7.58
N ILE A 165 -6.71 14.97 6.69
CA ILE A 165 -5.98 13.71 6.88
C ILE A 165 -4.46 13.95 6.85
N LEU A 166 -3.96 14.80 5.95
CA LEU A 166 -2.54 15.17 5.89
C LEU A 166 -2.03 15.77 7.20
N MET A 167 -2.80 16.69 7.81
CA MET A 167 -2.40 17.35 9.04
C MET A 167 -2.40 16.41 10.24
N PHE A 168 -3.37 15.51 10.33
CA PHE A 168 -3.58 14.70 11.53
C PHE A 168 -2.99 13.28 11.46
N MET A 169 -2.59 12.80 10.28
CA MET A 169 -1.91 11.52 10.14
C MET A 169 -0.61 11.46 10.97
N PRO A 170 0.31 12.46 10.91
CA PRO A 170 1.48 12.56 11.79
C PRO A 170 1.15 12.39 13.28
N PHE A 171 0.19 13.17 13.77
CA PHE A 171 -0.23 13.14 15.18
C PHE A 171 -0.71 11.75 15.59
N SER A 172 -1.56 11.12 14.78
CA SER A 172 -2.10 9.80 15.10
C SER A 172 -1.00 8.73 15.26
N ARG A 173 0.10 8.83 14.49
CA ARG A 173 1.18 7.84 14.55
C ARG A 173 2.01 7.98 15.83
N MET A 174 2.25 9.23 16.25
CA MET A 174 2.94 9.53 17.51
C MET A 174 2.08 9.20 18.72
N TYR A 175 0.80 9.61 18.71
CA TYR A 175 -0.15 9.27 19.78
C TYR A 175 -0.30 7.75 19.95
N GLY A 176 -0.38 7.02 18.83
CA GLY A 176 -0.39 5.55 18.80
C GLY A 176 0.86 4.89 19.39
N GLY A 177 1.95 5.62 19.56
CA GLY A 177 3.20 5.11 20.11
C GLY A 177 3.95 4.18 19.15
N VAL A 178 3.66 4.23 17.85
CA VAL A 178 4.29 3.33 16.85
C VAL A 178 5.38 3.99 16.04
N HIS A 179 5.53 5.31 16.15
CA HIS A 179 6.52 6.10 15.44
C HIS A 179 7.06 7.24 16.30
N TYR A 180 8.35 7.48 16.19
CA TYR A 180 9.00 8.65 16.78
C TYR A 180 8.77 9.92 15.93
N PRO A 181 9.02 11.13 16.48
CA PRO A 181 9.00 12.37 15.70
C PRO A 181 9.90 12.33 14.46
N GLY A 182 11.08 11.72 14.57
CA GLY A 182 12.00 11.55 13.45
C GLY A 182 11.42 10.68 12.32
N ASP A 183 10.72 9.59 12.65
CA ASP A 183 10.03 8.75 11.66
C ASP A 183 8.97 9.53 10.89
N VAL A 184 8.22 10.37 11.61
CA VAL A 184 7.16 11.21 11.07
C VAL A 184 7.74 12.29 10.16
N LEU A 185 8.79 12.97 10.60
CA LEU A 185 9.47 13.98 9.80
C LEU A 185 10.06 13.37 8.52
N GLY A 186 10.70 12.20 8.62
CA GLY A 186 11.17 11.44 7.47
C GLY A 186 10.02 11.10 6.52
N GLY A 187 8.89 10.63 7.06
CA GLY A 187 7.68 10.36 6.26
C GLY A 187 7.16 11.59 5.52
N LEU A 188 7.16 12.77 6.15
CA LEU A 188 6.78 14.03 5.51
C LEU A 188 7.75 14.40 4.37
N ILE A 189 9.06 14.37 4.64
CA ILE A 189 10.09 14.74 3.66
C ILE A 189 10.05 13.81 2.44
N PHE A 190 10.13 12.49 2.67
CA PHE A 190 10.13 11.53 1.57
C PHE A 190 8.77 11.47 0.86
N GLY A 191 7.67 11.78 1.56
CA GLY A 191 6.35 11.90 0.97
C GLY A 191 6.25 13.10 0.02
N LEU A 192 6.78 14.25 0.43
CA LEU A 192 6.82 15.45 -0.42
C LEU A 192 7.71 15.25 -1.64
N ILE A 193 8.89 14.63 -1.46
CA ILE A 193 9.76 14.25 -2.59
C ILE A 193 9.01 13.34 -3.54
N GLY A 194 8.36 12.29 -3.03
CA GLY A 194 7.56 11.37 -3.84
C GLY A 194 6.44 12.08 -4.61
N LEU A 195 5.68 12.97 -3.95
CA LEU A 195 4.62 13.75 -4.58
C LEU A 195 5.16 14.63 -5.72
N MET A 196 6.27 15.34 -5.48
CA MET A 196 6.92 16.17 -6.50
C MET A 196 7.44 15.33 -7.67
N THR A 197 8.08 14.19 -7.40
CA THR A 197 8.55 13.28 -8.44
C THR A 197 7.40 12.79 -9.31
N ILE A 198 6.26 12.41 -8.72
CA ILE A 198 5.09 11.98 -9.48
C ILE A 198 4.56 13.12 -10.36
N GLU A 199 4.42 14.34 -9.84
CA GLU A 199 3.99 15.49 -10.64
C GLU A 199 4.95 15.81 -11.79
N ILE A 200 6.27 15.73 -11.54
CA ILE A 200 7.29 15.93 -12.57
C ILE A 200 7.17 14.84 -13.65
N VAL A 201 7.08 13.56 -13.27
CA VAL A 201 6.97 12.44 -14.22
C VAL A 201 5.73 12.60 -15.11
N PHE A 202 4.56 12.88 -14.54
CA PHE A 202 3.33 13.03 -15.33
C PHE A 202 3.27 14.33 -16.14
N LYS A 203 4.01 15.37 -15.74
CA LYS A 203 4.20 16.58 -16.55
C LYS A 203 5.16 16.33 -17.71
N SER A 204 6.23 15.55 -17.51
CA SER A 204 7.21 15.20 -18.53
C SER A 204 6.71 14.14 -19.52
N PHE A 205 5.81 13.25 -19.08
CA PHE A 205 5.25 12.15 -19.87
C PHE A 205 3.71 12.13 -19.77
N PRO A 206 3.02 13.18 -20.28
CA PRO A 206 1.55 13.28 -20.19
C PRO A 206 0.82 12.13 -20.91
N GLU A 207 1.49 11.44 -21.83
CA GLU A 207 0.96 10.28 -22.53
C GLU A 207 0.75 9.03 -21.65
N LEU A 208 1.33 9.00 -20.45
CA LEU A 208 1.08 7.92 -19.49
C LEU A 208 -0.38 7.93 -19.02
N GLU A 209 -1.00 9.12 -19.01
CA GLU A 209 -2.40 9.31 -18.63
C GLU A 209 -3.35 9.31 -19.82
N SER A 210 -2.85 9.37 -21.05
CA SER A 210 -3.72 9.36 -22.21
C SER A 210 -4.12 7.92 -22.60
N PRO A 211 -5.39 7.67 -22.94
CA PRO A 211 -5.81 6.37 -23.46
C PRO A 211 -5.31 6.14 -24.90
N LYS A 212 -5.08 7.22 -25.65
CA LYS A 212 -4.59 7.22 -27.04
C LYS A 212 -3.25 7.95 -27.15
N ALA A 213 -2.40 7.56 -28.09
CA ALA A 213 -1.17 8.30 -28.38
C ALA A 213 -1.48 9.69 -28.97
N PHE A 214 -0.68 10.70 -28.64
CA PHE A 214 -0.78 12.02 -29.26
C PHE A 214 -0.28 12.00 -30.71
N THR A 215 -0.75 12.93 -31.54
CA THR A 215 -0.28 13.11 -32.91
C THR A 215 1.24 13.31 -32.93
N GLY A 216 1.97 12.46 -33.65
CA GLY A 216 3.45 12.49 -33.72
C GLY A 216 4.19 11.69 -32.64
N GLN A 217 3.51 11.04 -31.69
CA GLN A 217 4.15 10.09 -30.77
C GLN A 217 4.15 8.66 -31.30
N THR A 218 5.24 7.93 -31.06
CA THR A 218 5.28 6.47 -31.25
C THR A 218 4.96 5.75 -29.95
N PHE A 219 4.16 4.68 -30.03
CA PHE A 219 3.89 3.76 -28.89
C PHE A 219 5.16 3.19 -28.25
N SER A 220 6.30 3.29 -28.93
CA SER A 220 7.63 2.89 -28.45
C SER A 220 8.00 3.55 -27.12
N LYS A 221 7.71 4.84 -26.91
CA LYS A 221 8.09 5.53 -25.66
C LYS A 221 7.40 4.99 -24.41
N THR A 222 6.08 4.78 -24.47
CA THR A 222 5.32 4.20 -23.34
C THR A 222 5.76 2.76 -23.07
N LYS A 223 6.03 1.96 -24.13
CA LYS A 223 6.57 0.61 -23.99
C LYS A 223 7.94 0.62 -23.30
N THR A 224 8.84 1.50 -23.72
CA THR A 224 10.18 1.64 -23.12
C THR A 224 10.10 2.02 -21.66
N PHE A 225 9.27 3.01 -21.30
CA PHE A 225 9.09 3.42 -19.90
C PHE A 225 8.61 2.26 -19.01
N ILE A 226 7.61 1.51 -19.49
CA ILE A 226 7.05 0.38 -18.74
C ILE A 226 8.03 -0.78 -18.66
N LEU A 227 8.81 -1.02 -19.72
CA LEU A 227 9.89 -2.02 -19.71
C LEU A 227 10.96 -1.66 -18.67
N VAL A 228 11.40 -0.40 -18.63
CA VAL A 228 12.35 0.08 -17.61
C VAL A 228 11.77 -0.12 -16.22
N LEU A 229 10.52 0.28 -15.99
CA LEU A 229 9.85 0.13 -14.70
C LEU A 229 9.79 -1.34 -14.26
N VAL A 230 9.35 -2.25 -15.14
CA VAL A 230 9.32 -3.70 -14.85
C VAL A 230 10.72 -4.23 -14.56
N THR A 231 11.72 -3.81 -15.33
CA THR A 231 13.11 -4.22 -15.16
C THR A 231 13.69 -3.74 -13.83
N LEU A 232 13.32 -2.54 -13.37
CA LEU A 232 13.73 -2.02 -12.06
C LEU A 232 13.02 -2.71 -10.90
N THR A 233 11.78 -3.16 -11.08
CA THR A 233 11.00 -3.83 -10.03
C THR A 233 11.33 -5.32 -9.89
N LEU A 234 11.72 -5.99 -10.98
CA LEU A 234 11.93 -7.44 -10.99
C LEU A 234 13.02 -7.93 -10.02
N PRO A 235 14.19 -7.26 -9.87
CA PRO A 235 15.24 -7.67 -8.93
C PRO A 235 14.78 -7.73 -7.46
N SER A 236 13.64 -7.14 -7.10
CA SER A 236 13.09 -7.25 -5.74
C SER A 236 12.87 -8.70 -5.29
N VAL A 237 12.64 -9.64 -6.22
CA VAL A 237 12.49 -11.08 -5.90
C VAL A 237 13.74 -11.69 -5.29
N LEU A 238 14.90 -11.05 -5.45
CA LEU A 238 16.17 -11.46 -4.85
C LEU A 238 16.28 -11.10 -3.37
N LEU A 239 15.37 -10.26 -2.84
CA LEU A 239 15.31 -9.86 -1.42
C LEU A 239 14.73 -10.98 -0.53
N TYR A 240 15.24 -12.19 -0.69
CA TYR A 240 14.91 -13.32 0.17
C TYR A 240 15.72 -13.25 1.46
N SER A 241 15.06 -13.42 2.61
CA SER A 241 15.74 -13.56 3.90
C SER A 241 15.25 -14.79 4.63
N ASN A 242 16.17 -15.68 4.99
CA ASN A 242 15.98 -16.70 6.01
C ASN A 242 16.23 -16.15 7.44
N GLY A 243 16.31 -14.83 7.60
CA GLY A 243 16.66 -14.18 8.86
C GLY A 243 15.58 -14.34 9.93
N SER A 244 15.99 -14.29 11.19
CA SER A 244 15.10 -14.37 12.36
C SER A 244 14.45 -13.03 12.74
N VAL A 245 14.88 -11.90 12.13
CA VAL A 245 14.37 -10.56 12.45
C VAL A 245 13.10 -10.28 11.66
N LEU A 246 11.96 -10.27 12.36
CA LEU A 246 10.63 -10.12 11.77
C LEU A 246 10.48 -8.81 10.99
N GLU A 247 11.02 -7.71 11.52
CA GLU A 247 10.93 -6.37 10.92
C GLU A 247 11.61 -6.29 9.56
N LYS A 248 12.75 -6.97 9.43
CA LYS A 248 13.49 -7.08 8.18
C LYS A 248 12.74 -7.91 7.15
N VAL A 249 12.23 -9.08 7.55
CA VAL A 249 11.42 -9.95 6.69
C VAL A 249 10.19 -9.21 6.18
N LYS A 250 9.48 -8.50 7.06
CA LYS A 250 8.29 -7.72 6.67
C LYS A 250 8.62 -6.54 5.76
N SER A 251 9.77 -5.90 5.94
CA SER A 251 10.21 -4.84 5.04
C SER A 251 10.55 -5.39 3.64
N TYR A 252 11.22 -6.55 3.52
CA TYR A 252 11.45 -7.23 2.23
C TYR A 252 10.16 -7.64 1.54
N GLU A 253 9.25 -8.27 2.29
CA GLU A 253 7.91 -8.63 1.83
C GLU A 253 7.15 -7.44 1.21
N ASN A 254 7.27 -6.26 1.82
CA ASN A 254 6.65 -5.03 1.34
C ASN A 254 7.28 -4.55 0.02
N VAL A 255 8.61 -4.57 -0.10
CA VAL A 255 9.31 -4.22 -1.36
C VAL A 255 8.85 -5.14 -2.48
N ILE A 256 8.85 -6.46 -2.27
CA ILE A 256 8.47 -7.47 -3.27
C ILE A 256 7.02 -7.28 -3.72
N SER A 257 6.10 -7.12 -2.77
CA SER A 257 4.66 -7.00 -3.06
C SER A 257 4.36 -5.71 -3.84
N ALA A 258 4.91 -4.57 -3.40
CA ALA A 258 4.71 -3.29 -4.05
C ALA A 258 5.38 -3.23 -5.44
N SER A 259 6.55 -3.86 -5.60
CA SER A 259 7.26 -3.99 -6.88
C SER A 259 6.46 -4.83 -7.88
N GLY A 260 5.96 -5.99 -7.44
CA GLY A 260 5.08 -6.83 -8.26
C GLY A 260 3.82 -6.10 -8.68
N ALA A 261 3.15 -5.44 -7.73
CA ALA A 261 1.97 -4.64 -8.01
C ALA A 261 2.25 -3.47 -8.99
N LEU A 262 3.38 -2.77 -8.86
CA LEU A 262 3.75 -1.67 -9.76
C LEU A 262 4.02 -2.15 -11.18
N GLY A 263 4.81 -3.22 -11.32
CA GLY A 263 5.07 -3.85 -12.62
C GLY A 263 3.78 -4.33 -13.28
N GLY A 264 2.91 -5.01 -12.53
CA GLY A 264 1.60 -5.45 -12.99
C GLY A 264 0.67 -4.31 -13.39
N PHE A 265 0.60 -3.25 -12.58
CA PHE A 265 -0.20 -2.05 -12.86
C PHE A 265 0.26 -1.39 -14.16
N ALA A 266 1.57 -1.24 -14.33
CA ALA A 266 2.17 -0.64 -15.52
C ALA A 266 1.87 -1.48 -16.78
N ILE A 267 2.02 -2.81 -16.71
CA ILE A 267 1.63 -3.71 -17.80
C ILE A 267 0.14 -3.55 -18.14
N GLY A 268 -0.73 -3.49 -17.12
CA GLY A 268 -2.16 -3.28 -17.34
C GLY A 268 -2.47 -1.93 -18.02
N ILE A 269 -1.80 -0.84 -17.63
CA ILE A 269 -1.93 0.46 -18.30
C ILE A 269 -1.51 0.35 -19.78
N LEU A 270 -0.41 -0.36 -20.07
CA LEU A 270 0.05 -0.57 -21.45
C LEU A 270 -0.99 -1.32 -22.28
N LEU A 271 -1.56 -2.39 -21.74
CA LEU A 271 -2.60 -3.18 -22.40
C LEU A 271 -3.88 -2.36 -22.62
N SER A 272 -4.30 -1.59 -21.61
CA SER A 272 -5.43 -0.66 -21.74
C SER A 272 -5.21 0.35 -22.86
N LYS A 273 -4.00 0.88 -23.00
CA LYS A 273 -3.62 1.79 -24.08
C LYS A 273 -3.56 1.08 -25.44
N TYR A 274 -3.02 -0.12 -25.50
CA TYR A 274 -2.95 -0.93 -26.73
C TYR A 274 -4.34 -1.24 -27.30
N HIS A 275 -5.31 -1.49 -26.43
CA HIS A 275 -6.70 -1.73 -26.81
C HIS A 275 -7.54 -0.44 -26.93
N ASN A 276 -6.93 0.75 -26.81
CA ASN A 276 -7.61 2.05 -26.83
C ASN A 276 -8.82 2.12 -25.88
N LEU A 277 -8.69 1.53 -24.69
CA LEU A 277 -9.78 1.50 -23.72
C LEU A 277 -10.01 2.91 -23.14
N GLU A 278 -11.22 3.41 -23.34
CA GLU A 278 -11.73 4.65 -22.76
C GLU A 278 -12.93 4.33 -21.88
N TRP A 279 -12.93 4.87 -20.66
CA TRP A 279 -14.06 4.80 -19.76
C TRP A 279 -14.12 6.07 -18.93
N GLU A 280 -15.35 6.51 -18.70
CA GLU A 280 -15.65 7.66 -17.88
C GLU A 280 -16.20 7.20 -16.52
N LYS A 281 -16.56 8.20 -15.70
CA LYS A 281 -17.26 7.99 -14.44
C LYS A 281 -18.47 7.08 -14.64
N ALA A 282 -18.74 6.19 -13.69
CA ALA A 282 -19.92 5.34 -13.77
C ALA A 282 -21.22 6.19 -13.71
N ASP A 283 -22.00 6.17 -14.80
CA ASP A 283 -23.18 7.04 -14.96
C ASP A 283 -24.42 6.52 -14.23
N ARG A 284 -24.56 5.20 -14.12
CA ARG A 284 -25.74 4.52 -13.55
C ARG A 284 -25.34 3.56 -12.44
N VAL A 285 -26.21 3.41 -11.45
CA VAL A 285 -26.03 2.44 -10.36
C VAL A 285 -25.83 1.02 -10.91
N SER A 286 -26.55 0.63 -11.96
CA SER A 286 -26.36 -0.68 -12.61
C SER A 286 -24.95 -0.86 -13.19
N GLU A 287 -24.35 0.21 -13.71
CA GLU A 287 -22.99 0.16 -14.26
C GLU A 287 -21.97 0.06 -13.12
N ALA A 288 -22.17 0.82 -12.04
CA ALA A 288 -21.35 0.71 -10.84
C ALA A 288 -21.42 -0.71 -10.24
N ILE A 289 -22.60 -1.31 -10.10
CA ILE A 289 -22.75 -2.67 -9.59
C ILE A 289 -21.99 -3.67 -10.48
N ARG A 290 -22.09 -3.57 -11.80
CA ARG A 290 -21.34 -4.45 -12.72
C ARG A 290 -19.83 -4.27 -12.59
N ARG A 291 -19.34 -3.03 -12.57
CA ARG A 291 -17.90 -2.73 -12.39
C ARG A 291 -17.39 -3.29 -11.05
N ALA A 292 -18.18 -3.15 -9.97
CA ALA A 292 -17.86 -3.70 -8.66
C ALA A 292 -17.86 -5.23 -8.66
N ALA A 293 -18.86 -5.87 -9.27
CA ALA A 293 -18.93 -7.32 -9.36
C ALA A 293 -17.72 -7.89 -10.11
N VAL A 294 -17.33 -7.30 -11.24
CA VAL A 294 -16.15 -7.70 -12.01
C VAL A 294 -14.89 -7.54 -11.15
N LEU A 295 -14.68 -6.36 -10.54
CA LEU A 295 -13.52 -6.10 -9.70
C LEU A 295 -13.40 -7.10 -8.54
N ILE A 296 -14.46 -7.27 -7.76
CA ILE A 296 -14.49 -8.14 -6.57
C ILE A 296 -14.29 -9.60 -6.98
N LEU A 297 -14.97 -10.06 -8.04
CA LEU A 297 -14.83 -11.43 -8.52
C LEU A 297 -13.41 -11.72 -8.98
N GLY A 298 -12.78 -10.80 -9.72
CA GLY A 298 -11.40 -10.99 -10.14
C GLY A 298 -10.39 -10.97 -9.00
N ILE A 299 -10.55 -10.06 -8.03
CA ILE A 299 -9.71 -10.07 -6.82
C ILE A 299 -9.90 -11.38 -6.06
N PHE A 300 -11.14 -11.86 -5.92
CA PHE A 300 -11.40 -13.13 -5.28
C PHE A 300 -10.71 -14.30 -6.02
N LEU A 301 -10.87 -14.40 -7.34
CA LEU A 301 -10.33 -15.49 -8.15
C LEU A 301 -8.79 -15.46 -8.28
N LEU A 302 -8.18 -14.28 -8.31
CA LEU A 302 -6.75 -14.12 -8.59
C LEU A 302 -5.89 -13.91 -7.33
N TYR A 303 -6.49 -13.44 -6.23
CA TYR A 303 -5.78 -13.18 -4.97
C TYR A 303 -6.23 -14.12 -3.86
N VAL A 304 -7.52 -14.09 -3.54
CA VAL A 304 -8.06 -14.76 -2.33
C VAL A 304 -8.07 -16.28 -2.50
N LEU A 305 -8.66 -16.77 -3.59
CA LEU A 305 -8.83 -18.19 -3.84
C LEU A 305 -7.46 -18.91 -4.00
N PRO A 306 -6.49 -18.41 -4.77
CA PRO A 306 -5.15 -19.02 -4.83
C PRO A 306 -4.43 -18.92 -3.48
N GLY A 307 -4.64 -17.83 -2.73
CA GLY A 307 -4.13 -17.71 -1.36
C GLY A 307 -4.64 -18.83 -0.45
N ILE A 308 -5.92 -19.17 -0.52
CA ILE A 308 -6.53 -20.25 0.28
C ILE A 308 -6.11 -21.64 -0.20
N LEU A 309 -6.01 -21.85 -1.52
CA LEU A 309 -5.77 -23.17 -2.09
C LEU A 309 -4.27 -23.51 -2.17
N VAL A 310 -3.45 -22.59 -2.68
CA VAL A 310 -2.04 -22.86 -3.02
C VAL A 310 -1.14 -22.72 -1.80
N GLN A 311 -1.36 -21.71 -0.93
CA GLN A 311 -0.51 -21.51 0.25
C GLN A 311 -0.65 -22.63 1.29
N LYS A 312 -1.70 -23.46 1.19
CA LYS A 312 -1.83 -24.68 2.02
C LYS A 312 -0.79 -25.74 1.67
N PHE A 313 -0.30 -25.76 0.42
CA PHE A 313 0.59 -26.81 -0.08
C PHE A 313 1.99 -26.29 -0.41
N LEU A 314 2.13 -25.02 -0.78
CA LEU A 314 3.40 -24.40 -1.15
C LEU A 314 3.68 -23.18 -0.26
N PRO A 315 4.82 -23.14 0.45
CA PRO A 315 5.22 -21.95 1.17
C PRO A 315 5.41 -20.78 0.19
N GLU A 316 4.99 -19.60 0.61
CA GLU A 316 5.10 -18.42 -0.24
C GLU A 316 6.57 -18.05 -0.45
N ASN A 317 7.02 -18.03 -1.71
CA ASN A 317 8.34 -17.54 -2.09
C ASN A 317 8.26 -16.12 -2.69
N PRO A 318 9.37 -15.36 -2.72
CA PRO A 318 9.40 -14.01 -3.27
C PRO A 318 8.87 -13.88 -4.70
N VAL A 319 9.18 -14.86 -5.56
CA VAL A 319 8.74 -14.86 -6.96
C VAL A 319 7.22 -15.00 -7.06
N ALA A 320 6.63 -15.96 -6.36
CA ALA A 320 5.18 -16.16 -6.32
C ALA A 320 4.47 -14.96 -5.72
N ARG A 321 5.05 -14.32 -4.69
CA ARG A 321 4.53 -13.08 -4.14
C ARG A 321 4.52 -11.96 -5.18
N TYR A 322 5.65 -11.69 -5.82
CA TYR A 322 5.76 -10.68 -6.87
C TYR A 322 4.72 -10.92 -7.99
N LEU A 323 4.64 -12.15 -8.49
CA LEU A 323 3.70 -12.53 -9.54
C LEU A 323 2.25 -12.40 -9.08
N ARG A 324 1.90 -12.83 -7.86
CA ARG A 324 0.53 -12.71 -7.32
C ARG A 324 0.07 -11.26 -7.30
N TYR A 325 0.87 -10.36 -6.74
CA TYR A 325 0.53 -8.94 -6.70
C TYR A 325 0.52 -8.32 -8.10
N GLY A 326 1.43 -8.73 -8.99
CA GLY A 326 1.45 -8.27 -10.37
C GLY A 326 0.24 -8.69 -11.20
N ILE A 327 -0.19 -9.95 -11.08
CA ILE A 327 -1.38 -10.48 -11.77
C ILE A 327 -2.64 -9.71 -11.32
N VAL A 328 -2.82 -9.53 -10.01
CA VAL A 328 -3.99 -8.83 -9.47
C VAL A 328 -4.00 -7.35 -9.88
N SER A 329 -2.84 -6.69 -9.83
CA SER A 329 -2.72 -5.29 -10.24
C SER A 329 -2.95 -5.09 -11.74
N SER A 330 -2.43 -6.01 -12.58
CA SER A 330 -2.71 -6.04 -14.02
C SER A 330 -4.19 -6.31 -14.31
N TYR A 331 -4.82 -7.18 -13.53
CA TYR A 331 -6.27 -7.41 -13.59
C TYR A 331 -7.07 -6.13 -13.33
N ILE A 332 -6.75 -5.42 -12.25
CA ILE A 332 -7.42 -4.16 -11.92
C ILE A 332 -7.20 -3.14 -13.04
N ALA A 333 -5.96 -2.99 -13.51
CA ALA A 333 -5.57 -1.99 -14.51
C ALA A 333 -6.08 -2.27 -15.94
N PHE A 334 -6.29 -3.53 -16.31
CA PHE A 334 -6.68 -3.89 -17.68
C PHE A 334 -7.93 -4.76 -17.75
N PHE A 335 -7.86 -5.99 -17.23
CA PHE A 335 -8.89 -6.99 -17.48
C PHE A 335 -10.26 -6.57 -16.92
N SER A 336 -10.29 -5.97 -15.72
CA SER A 336 -11.53 -5.51 -15.10
C SER A 336 -12.23 -4.46 -15.99
N VAL A 337 -11.46 -3.50 -16.48
CA VAL A 337 -11.95 -2.43 -17.34
C VAL A 337 -12.33 -2.97 -18.71
N TYR A 338 -11.49 -3.78 -19.33
CA TYR A 338 -11.73 -4.40 -20.64
C TYR A 338 -13.07 -5.13 -20.66
N ILE A 339 -13.34 -5.97 -19.65
CA ILE A 339 -14.61 -6.69 -19.53
C ILE A 339 -15.79 -5.71 -19.44
N THR A 340 -15.68 -4.67 -18.62
CA THR A 340 -16.78 -3.72 -18.40
C THR A 340 -17.06 -2.84 -19.63
N VAL A 341 -16.03 -2.39 -20.33
CA VAL A 341 -16.15 -1.58 -21.56
C VAL A 341 -16.78 -2.42 -22.68
N ARG A 342 -16.26 -3.64 -22.92
CA ARG A 342 -16.81 -4.55 -23.94
C ARG A 342 -18.25 -4.96 -23.67
N TRP A 343 -18.62 -5.09 -22.40
CA TRP A 343 -20.01 -5.35 -22.04
C TRP A 343 -20.89 -4.13 -22.37
N LYS A 344 -20.47 -2.91 -22.04
CA LYS A 344 -21.22 -1.68 -22.38
C LYS A 344 -21.43 -1.56 -23.89
N GLU A 345 -20.38 -1.73 -24.70
CA GLU A 345 -20.46 -1.73 -26.16
C GLU A 345 -21.51 -2.73 -26.69
N LYS A 346 -21.50 -3.97 -26.19
CA LYS A 346 -22.48 -4.99 -26.60
C LYS A 346 -23.91 -4.68 -26.15
N ALA A 347 -24.08 -4.02 -25.01
CA ALA A 347 -25.40 -3.65 -24.50
C ALA A 347 -25.99 -2.48 -25.30
N ASP A 348 -25.14 -1.55 -25.75
CA ASP A 348 -25.56 -0.42 -26.56
C ASP A 348 -25.86 -0.81 -28.01
N LEU A 349 -25.15 -1.81 -28.57
CA LEU A 349 -25.49 -2.40 -29.89
C LEU A 349 -26.84 -3.14 -29.91
N LYS A 350 -27.41 -3.47 -28.75
CA LYS A 350 -28.69 -4.19 -28.62
C LYS A 350 -29.89 -3.27 -28.40
N LYS A 351 -29.67 -1.98 -28.20
CA LYS A 351 -30.71 -0.95 -28.12
C LYS A 351 -30.81 -0.24 -29.45
#